data_AF-A0A3D5NQ25-F1
#
_entry.id   AF-A0A3D5NQ25-F1
#
_cell.length_a   1.000
_cell.length_b   1.000
_cell.length_c   1.000
_cell.angle_alpha   90.00
_cell.angle_beta   90.00
_cell.angle_gamma   90.00
#
_symmetry.space_group_name_H-M   'P 1'
#
loop_
_entity.id
_entity.type
_entity.pdbx_description
1 polymer ?
#
loop_
_entity_poly.entity_id
_entity_poly.type
_entity_poly.pdbx_seq_one_letter_code
_entity_poly.pdbx_strand_id
1 'polypeptide(L)'
;MRKSTGGAHSKTMGGCNTLSIISISLLALLSRYLFANPINININYGITLLVYALGYLIFYLRVPVDSPNKPIVKQEKIRRLRKQSFIKLTLFLLLTVGAIYFAESNNRLYSISSSIRIAILWHTLTLTEFGIIVLASLDSIVTRILGKLKFV
;
A
#
# COMPACT_ATOMS: atom_id res chain seq x y z
N MET A 1 -6.93 0.00 3.45
CA MET A 1 -7.42 -0.66 2.22
C MET A 1 -7.54 -2.19 2.36
N ARG A 2 -6.56 -2.86 2.99
CA ARG A 2 -6.54 -4.32 3.27
C ARG A 2 -7.85 -5.01 3.68
N LYS A 3 -8.69 -4.39 4.53
CA LYS A 3 -9.98 -4.98 4.96
C LYS A 3 -10.93 -5.31 3.78
N SER A 4 -10.85 -4.55 2.68
CA SER A 4 -11.68 -4.79 1.49
C SER A 4 -10.95 -5.51 0.36
N THR A 5 -9.62 -5.44 0.32
CA THR A 5 -8.81 -6.05 -0.75
C THR A 5 -8.34 -7.47 -0.45
N GLY A 6 -8.24 -7.85 0.84
CA GLY A 6 -7.48 -9.03 1.25
C GLY A 6 -5.96 -8.76 1.17
N GLY A 7 -5.19 -9.84 1.02
CA GLY A 7 -3.74 -9.82 0.77
C GLY A 7 -2.91 -10.47 1.89
N ALA A 8 -1.60 -10.25 1.82
CA ALA A 8 -0.64 -10.81 2.76
C ALA A 8 -0.97 -10.51 4.24
N HIS A 9 -0.91 -11.53 5.08
CA HIS A 9 -1.13 -11.43 6.52
C HIS A 9 0.02 -12.08 7.29
N SER A 10 0.44 -11.44 8.38
CA SER A 10 1.35 -12.06 9.35
C SER A 10 0.63 -13.19 10.06
N LYS A 11 1.39 -14.19 10.54
CA LYS A 11 0.84 -15.29 11.34
C LYS A 11 0.28 -14.82 12.69
N THR A 12 0.69 -13.62 13.14
CA THR A 12 0.28 -13.07 14.44
C THR A 12 -0.18 -11.62 14.33
N MET A 13 -1.09 -11.20 15.21
CA MET A 13 -1.53 -9.81 15.28
C MET A 13 -0.36 -8.86 15.65
N GLY A 14 0.52 -9.30 16.56
CA GLY A 14 1.71 -8.55 16.97
C GLY A 14 2.70 -8.35 15.82
N GLY A 15 3.02 -9.41 15.07
CA GLY A 15 3.87 -9.32 13.87
C GLY A 15 3.28 -8.40 12.81
N CYS A 16 1.97 -8.49 12.56
CA CYS A 16 1.27 -7.60 11.63
C CYS A 16 1.39 -6.12 12.03
N ASN A 17 1.24 -5.80 13.33
CA ASN A 17 1.34 -4.43 13.81
C ASN A 17 2.77 -3.90 13.67
N THR A 18 3.77 -4.67 14.12
CA THR A 18 5.19 -4.29 14.03
C THR A 18 5.63 -4.10 12.58
N LEU A 19 5.28 -5.01 11.68
CA LEU A 19 5.57 -4.86 10.25
C LEU A 19 4.88 -3.65 9.63
N SER A 20 3.66 -3.34 10.06
CA SER A 20 2.94 -2.15 9.57
C SER A 20 3.65 -0.87 10.02
N ILE A 21 4.06 -0.79 11.29
CA ILE A 21 4.82 0.35 11.82
C ILE A 21 6.14 0.52 11.07
N ILE A 22 6.92 -0.55 10.94
CA ILE A 22 8.22 -0.51 10.24
C ILE A 22 8.03 -0.11 8.78
N SER A 23 7.11 -0.74 8.05
CA SER A 23 6.88 -0.44 6.63
C SER A 23 6.38 0.98 6.42
N ILE A 24 5.39 1.45 7.20
CA ILE A 24 4.88 2.82 7.08
C ILE A 24 5.98 3.84 7.41
N SER A 25 6.77 3.59 8.46
CA SER A 25 7.86 4.50 8.86
C SER A 25 8.94 4.57 7.79
N LEU A 26 9.35 3.42 7.25
CA LEU A 26 10.35 3.35 6.18
C LEU A 26 9.84 4.06 4.90
N LEU A 27 8.60 3.81 4.50
CA LEU A 27 8.01 4.46 3.32
C LEU A 27 7.87 5.97 3.52
N ALA A 28 7.55 6.43 4.74
CA ALA A 28 7.51 7.85 5.07
C ALA A 28 8.91 8.49 4.96
N LEU A 29 9.94 7.85 5.51
CA LEU A 29 11.33 8.30 5.38
C LEU A 29 11.77 8.34 3.91
N LEU A 30 11.53 7.28 3.14
CA LEU A 30 11.82 7.25 1.71
C LEU A 30 11.13 8.41 0.98
N SER A 31 9.84 8.63 1.24
CA SER A 31 9.09 9.70 0.58
C SER A 31 9.65 11.08 0.91
N ARG A 32 10.11 11.31 2.14
CA ARG A 32 10.60 12.62 2.61
C ARG A 32 12.04 12.89 2.20
N TYR A 33 12.91 11.89 2.16
CA TYR A 33 14.34 12.11 1.93
C TYR A 33 14.77 11.80 0.50
N LEU A 34 14.12 10.85 -0.18
CA LEU A 34 14.47 10.45 -1.55
C LEU A 34 13.53 11.03 -2.61
N PHE A 35 12.26 11.27 -2.28
CA PHE A 35 11.23 11.67 -3.24
C PHE A 35 10.55 13.02 -2.94
N ALA A 36 11.15 13.84 -2.08
CA ALA A 36 10.61 15.15 -1.71
C ALA A 36 11.02 16.29 -2.65
N ASN A 37 12.00 16.06 -3.53
CA ASN A 37 12.44 17.08 -4.47
C ASN A 37 11.42 17.26 -5.59
N PRO A 38 10.92 18.49 -5.83
CA PRO A 38 9.95 18.77 -6.87
C PRO A 38 10.53 18.45 -8.25
N ILE A 39 9.75 17.73 -9.05
CA ILE A 39 10.03 17.47 -10.46
C ILE A 39 9.06 18.27 -11.33
N ASN A 40 9.34 18.34 -12.63
CA ASN A 40 8.45 18.96 -13.60
C ASN A 40 7.02 18.42 -13.48
N ILE A 41 6.04 19.31 -13.52
CA ILE A 41 4.62 19.00 -13.30
C ILE A 41 4.08 17.93 -14.26
N ASN A 42 4.49 17.96 -15.53
CA ASN A 42 4.06 16.99 -16.54
C ASN A 42 4.63 15.59 -16.24
N ILE A 43 5.89 15.52 -15.82
CA ILE A 43 6.53 14.28 -15.38
C ILE A 43 5.82 13.74 -14.13
N ASN A 44 5.45 14.63 -13.19
CA ASN A 44 4.75 14.27 -11.97
C ASN A 44 3.38 13.62 -12.25
N TYR A 45 2.60 14.21 -13.16
CA TYR A 45 1.35 13.61 -13.65
C TYR A 45 1.58 12.30 -14.39
N GLY A 46 2.61 12.21 -15.23
CA GLY A 46 2.97 10.98 -15.95
C GLY A 46 3.29 9.81 -15.02
N ILE A 47 4.11 10.03 -13.99
CA ILE A 47 4.42 9.02 -12.95
C ILE A 47 3.13 8.63 -12.21
N THR A 48 2.29 9.60 -11.86
CA THR A 48 1.02 9.34 -11.18
C THR A 48 0.12 8.44 -12.03
N LEU A 49 -0.02 8.74 -13.32
CA LEU A 49 -0.80 7.92 -14.24
C LEU A 49 -0.28 6.48 -14.28
N LEU A 50 1.03 6.28 -14.40
CA LEU A 50 1.65 4.95 -14.43
C LEU A 50 1.41 4.17 -13.14
N VAL A 51 1.65 4.78 -11.98
CA VAL A 51 1.46 4.15 -10.66
C VAL A 51 0.01 3.70 -10.48
N TYR A 52 -0.95 4.57 -10.79
CA TYR A 52 -2.36 4.23 -10.64
C TYR A 52 -2.83 3.24 -11.71
N ALA A 53 -2.37 3.33 -12.96
CA ALA A 53 -2.70 2.36 -14.00
C ALA A 53 -2.25 0.94 -13.61
N LEU A 54 -1.01 0.79 -13.12
CA LEU A 54 -0.52 -0.47 -12.55
C LEU A 54 -1.37 -0.90 -11.36
N GLY A 55 -1.74 0.02 -10.47
CA GLY A 55 -2.60 -0.28 -9.33
C GLY A 55 -3.99 -0.78 -9.72
N TYR A 56 -4.64 -0.14 -10.68
CA TYR A 56 -5.94 -0.58 -11.20
C TYR A 56 -5.85 -1.94 -11.87
N LEU A 57 -4.78 -2.20 -12.65
CA LEU A 57 -4.53 -3.50 -13.28
C LEU A 57 -4.42 -4.61 -12.23
N ILE A 58 -3.57 -4.42 -11.22
CA ILE A 58 -3.39 -5.41 -10.14
C ILE A 58 -4.69 -5.58 -9.34
N PHE A 59 -5.42 -4.50 -9.04
CA PHE A 59 -6.70 -4.60 -8.33
C PHE A 59 -7.74 -5.38 -9.14
N TYR A 60 -7.81 -5.15 -10.45
CA TYR A 60 -8.71 -5.88 -11.33
C TYR A 60 -8.42 -7.40 -11.35
N LEU A 61 -7.14 -7.75 -11.42
CA LEU A 61 -6.70 -9.14 -11.50
C LEU A 61 -6.77 -9.88 -10.15
N ARG A 62 -6.50 -9.20 -9.04
CA ARG A 62 -6.25 -9.87 -7.75
C ARG A 62 -7.28 -9.61 -6.66
N VAL A 63 -8.05 -8.52 -6.70
CA VAL A 63 -9.01 -8.19 -5.64
C VAL A 63 -10.34 -8.91 -5.88
N PRO A 64 -11.01 -9.45 -4.84
CA PRO A 64 -10.51 -9.63 -3.48
C PRO A 64 -9.59 -10.85 -3.41
N VAL A 65 -8.45 -10.70 -2.72
CA VAL A 65 -7.55 -11.83 -2.45
C VAL A 65 -8.16 -12.64 -1.31
N ASP A 66 -8.49 -13.89 -1.57
CA ASP A 66 -8.98 -14.83 -0.57
C ASP A 66 -7.87 -15.29 0.38
N SER A 67 -8.26 -15.76 1.57
CA SER A 67 -7.35 -16.46 2.48
C SER A 67 -7.86 -17.86 2.79
N PRO A 68 -6.96 -18.86 2.96
CA PRO A 68 -7.36 -20.23 3.30
C PRO A 68 -8.22 -20.30 4.56
N ASN A 69 -7.91 -19.45 5.55
CA ASN A 69 -8.63 -19.39 6.83
C ASN A 69 -9.97 -18.63 6.75
N LYS A 70 -10.28 -17.94 5.63
CA LYS A 70 -11.52 -17.17 5.48
C LYS A 70 -11.96 -17.07 4.00
N PRO A 71 -12.39 -18.18 3.39
CA PRO A 71 -12.83 -18.19 1.99
C PRO A 71 -14.03 -17.27 1.76
N ILE A 72 -14.02 -16.50 0.67
CA ILE A 72 -15.13 -15.60 0.30
C ILE A 72 -15.96 -16.28 -0.79
N VAL A 73 -16.93 -17.09 -0.37
CA VAL A 73 -17.76 -17.88 -1.31
C VAL A 73 -18.94 -17.08 -1.88
N LYS A 74 -19.52 -16.15 -1.10
CA LYS A 74 -20.73 -15.41 -1.50
C LYS A 74 -20.41 -14.34 -2.56
N GLN A 75 -20.97 -14.48 -3.76
CA GLN A 75 -20.79 -13.56 -4.89
C GLN A 75 -21.13 -12.10 -4.58
N GLU A 76 -22.20 -11.87 -3.81
CA GLU A 76 -22.59 -10.52 -3.38
C GLU A 76 -21.49 -9.85 -2.53
N LYS A 77 -20.87 -10.62 -1.63
CA LYS A 77 -19.77 -10.14 -0.79
C LYS A 77 -18.53 -9.82 -1.64
N ILE A 78 -18.21 -10.64 -2.63
CA ILE A 78 -17.10 -10.39 -3.58
C ILE A 78 -17.31 -9.07 -4.32
N ARG A 79 -18.49 -8.88 -4.93
CA ARG A 79 -18.84 -7.66 -5.66
C ARG A 79 -18.74 -6.42 -4.78
N ARG A 80 -19.26 -6.48 -3.55
CA ARG A 80 -19.18 -5.39 -2.58
C ARG A 80 -17.74 -5.04 -2.22
N LEU A 81 -16.90 -6.04 -1.94
CA LEU A 81 -15.49 -5.85 -1.56
C LEU A 81 -14.66 -5.28 -2.71
N ARG A 82 -14.89 -5.74 -3.95
CA ARG A 82 -14.31 -5.15 -5.16
C ARG A 82 -14.68 -3.68 -5.27
N LYS A 83 -15.98 -3.36 -5.25
CA LYS A 83 -16.48 -1.97 -5.36
C LYS A 83 -15.84 -1.06 -4.31
N GLN A 84 -15.82 -1.48 -3.04
CA GLN A 84 -15.19 -0.72 -1.96
C GLN A 84 -13.69 -0.49 -2.17
N SER A 85 -12.99 -1.46 -2.78
CA SER A 85 -11.55 -1.36 -3.03
C SER A 85 -11.24 -0.40 -4.17
N PHE A 86 -12.02 -0.44 -5.26
CA PHE A 86 -11.91 0.52 -6.35
C PHE A 86 -12.26 1.94 -5.90
N ILE A 87 -13.34 2.12 -5.13
CA ILE A 87 -13.71 3.45 -4.57
C ILE A 87 -12.55 4.06 -3.79
N LYS A 88 -11.88 3.27 -2.94
CA LYS A 88 -10.72 3.76 -2.17
C LYS A 88 -9.55 4.11 -3.07
N LEU A 89 -9.24 3.29 -4.07
CA LEU A 89 -8.16 3.55 -5.02
C LEU A 89 -8.41 4.84 -5.80
N THR A 90 -9.66 5.06 -6.26
CA THR A 90 -10.07 6.29 -6.93
C THR A 90 -10.00 7.50 -6.01
N LEU A 91 -10.43 7.37 -4.75
CA LEU A 91 -10.30 8.46 -3.77
C LEU A 91 -8.83 8.88 -3.59
N PHE A 92 -7.91 7.91 -3.45
CA PHE A 92 -6.48 8.23 -3.34
C PHE A 92 -5.91 8.88 -4.61
N LEU A 93 -6.37 8.48 -5.80
CA LEU A 93 -6.01 9.15 -7.05
C LEU A 93 -6.42 10.62 -7.02
N LEU A 94 -7.67 10.92 -6.65
CA LEU A 94 -8.17 12.29 -6.56
C LEU A 94 -7.37 13.12 -5.55
N LEU A 95 -7.06 12.56 -4.38
CA LEU A 95 -6.22 13.22 -3.37
C LEU A 95 -4.81 13.48 -3.90
N THR A 96 -4.23 12.55 -4.67
CA THR A 96 -2.89 12.71 -5.24
C THR A 96 -2.88 13.80 -6.30
N VAL A 97 -3.85 13.79 -7.23
CA VAL A 97 -3.98 14.80 -8.28
C VAL A 97 -4.23 16.18 -7.68
N GLY A 98 -5.11 16.29 -6.68
CA GLY A 98 -5.33 17.55 -5.96
C GLY A 98 -4.06 18.04 -5.25
N ALA A 99 -3.32 17.15 -4.58
CA ALA A 99 -2.07 17.53 -3.93
C ALA A 99 -1.01 18.00 -4.92
N ILE A 100 -0.93 17.41 -6.12
CA ILE A 100 -0.03 17.84 -7.19
C ILE A 100 -0.45 19.21 -7.74
N TYR A 101 -1.75 19.43 -7.98
CA TYR A 101 -2.27 20.70 -8.47
C TYR A 101 -1.95 21.87 -7.53
N PHE A 102 -2.08 21.66 -6.22
CA PHE A 102 -1.76 22.67 -5.21
C PHE A 102 -0.27 22.66 -4.79
N ALA A 103 0.59 21.83 -5.38
CA ALA A 103 1.98 21.71 -4.95
C ALA A 103 2.81 22.97 -5.23
N GLU A 104 2.46 23.76 -6.25
CA GLU A 104 3.17 25.01 -6.59
C GLU A 104 3.08 26.06 -5.46
N SER A 105 1.99 26.06 -4.68
CA SER A 105 1.83 26.98 -3.55
C SER A 105 2.41 26.45 -2.25
N ASN A 106 2.65 25.13 -2.14
CA ASN A 106 3.14 24.50 -0.91
C ASN A 106 3.93 23.22 -1.19
N ASN A 107 5.26 23.31 -1.02
CA ASN A 107 6.20 22.19 -1.15
C ASN A 107 5.85 20.97 -0.26
N ARG A 108 5.09 21.15 0.83
CA ARG A 108 4.63 20.02 1.66
C ARG A 108 3.64 19.13 0.89
N LEU A 109 2.79 19.71 0.04
CA LEU A 109 1.82 18.97 -0.76
C LEU A 109 2.50 18.10 -1.82
N TYR A 110 3.64 18.55 -2.35
CA TYR A 110 4.49 17.72 -3.20
C TYR A 110 4.94 16.45 -2.46
N SER A 111 5.53 16.61 -1.27
CA SER A 111 5.96 15.47 -0.43
C SER A 111 4.79 14.52 -0.13
N ILE A 112 3.61 15.06 0.22
CA ILE A 112 2.40 14.27 0.49
C ILE A 112 1.99 13.47 -0.75
N SER A 113 1.99 14.07 -1.94
CA SER A 113 1.66 13.35 -3.19
C SER A 113 2.63 12.20 -3.46
N SER A 114 3.93 12.38 -3.19
CA SER A 114 4.95 11.33 -3.27
C SER A 114 4.69 10.22 -2.25
N SER A 115 4.39 10.56 -1.00
CA SER A 115 4.07 9.58 0.05
C SER A 115 2.84 8.73 -0.30
N ILE A 116 1.77 9.35 -0.84
CA ILE A 116 0.57 8.61 -1.25
C ILE A 116 0.89 7.62 -2.36
N ARG A 117 1.65 8.03 -3.38
CA ARG A 117 2.05 7.14 -4.49
C ARG A 117 2.86 5.94 -4.00
N ILE A 118 3.81 6.16 -3.11
CA ILE A 118 4.61 5.09 -2.50
C ILE A 118 3.73 4.15 -1.68
N ALA A 119 2.76 4.69 -0.93
CA ALA A 119 1.80 3.88 -0.18
C ALA A 119 0.91 3.03 -1.11
N ILE A 120 0.47 3.56 -2.26
CA ILE A 120 -0.27 2.79 -3.26
C ILE A 120 0.61 1.70 -3.87
N LEU A 121 1.85 1.99 -4.25
CA LEU A 121 2.80 1.00 -4.77
C LEU A 121 3.01 -0.14 -3.77
N TRP A 122 3.28 0.19 -2.50
CA TRP A 122 3.39 -0.79 -1.44
C TRP A 122 2.12 -1.63 -1.32
N HIS A 123 0.95 -0.98 -1.30
CA HIS A 123 -0.32 -1.69 -1.21
C HIS A 123 -0.53 -2.65 -2.38
N THR A 124 -0.22 -2.24 -3.61
CA THR A 124 -0.32 -3.07 -4.81
C THR A 124 0.66 -4.23 -4.78
N LEU A 125 1.89 -4.02 -4.31
CA LEU A 125 2.89 -5.07 -4.11
C LEU A 125 2.34 -6.15 -3.17
N THR A 126 1.72 -5.76 -2.05
CA THR A 126 1.20 -6.71 -1.04
C THR A 126 0.02 -7.58 -1.52
N LEU A 127 -0.54 -7.29 -2.70
CA LEU A 127 -1.56 -8.11 -3.38
C LEU A 127 -0.96 -9.12 -4.36
N THR A 128 0.32 -9.00 -4.69
CA THR A 128 1.03 -9.93 -5.58
C THR A 128 1.64 -11.09 -4.79
N GLU A 129 1.84 -12.24 -5.45
CA GLU A 129 2.52 -13.40 -4.83
C GLU A 129 3.91 -13.03 -4.30
N PHE A 130 4.64 -12.20 -5.04
CA PHE A 130 5.94 -11.70 -4.61
C PHE A 130 5.85 -10.92 -3.29
N GLY A 131 4.89 -9.99 -3.17
CA GLY A 131 4.70 -9.23 -1.93
C GLY A 131 4.26 -10.10 -0.76
N ILE A 132 3.51 -11.18 -1.00
CA ILE A 132 3.15 -12.16 0.03
C ILE A 132 4.42 -12.87 0.55
N ILE A 133 5.30 -13.32 -0.34
CA ILE A 133 6.57 -13.96 0.03
C ILE A 133 7.46 -12.99 0.82
N VAL A 134 7.65 -11.76 0.33
CA VAL A 134 8.45 -10.73 1.00
C VAL A 134 7.92 -10.46 2.42
N LEU A 135 6.61 -10.33 2.58
CA LEU A 135 6.02 -10.11 3.90
C LEU A 135 6.16 -11.32 4.82
N ALA A 136 6.07 -12.55 4.31
CA ALA A 136 6.30 -13.75 5.09
C ALA A 136 7.76 -13.85 5.57
N SER A 137 8.73 -13.48 4.74
CA SER A 137 10.14 -13.40 5.12
C SER A 137 10.38 -12.34 6.20
N LEU A 138 9.82 -11.14 6.04
CA LEU A 138 9.91 -10.08 7.03
C LEU A 138 9.25 -10.46 8.36
N ASP A 139 8.08 -11.10 8.32
CA ASP A 139 7.37 -11.60 9.51
C ASP A 139 8.22 -12.61 10.29
N SER A 140 8.90 -13.51 9.58
CA SER A 140 9.78 -14.50 10.19
C SER A 140 11.00 -13.86 10.86
N ILE A 141 11.59 -12.84 10.23
CA ILE A 141 12.72 -12.07 10.80
C ILE A 141 12.26 -11.32 12.06
N VAL A 142 11.15 -10.59 11.98
CA VAL A 142 10.61 -9.82 13.12
C VAL A 142 10.27 -10.75 14.28
N THR A 143 9.62 -11.88 14.01
CA THR A 143 9.28 -12.88 15.05
C THR A 143 10.54 -13.46 15.70
N ARG A 144 11.59 -13.72 14.92
CA ARG A 144 12.87 -14.22 15.45
C ARG A 144 13.57 -13.19 16.34
N ILE A 145 13.54 -11.91 15.97
CA ILE A 145 14.13 -10.82 16.76
C ILE A 145 13.33 -10.62 18.06
N LEU A 146 12.00 -10.54 17.98
CA LEU A 146 11.13 -10.40 19.15
C LEU A 146 11.20 -11.62 20.08
N GLY A 147 11.33 -12.83 19.52
CA GLY A 147 11.55 -14.05 20.30
C GLY A 147 12.87 -14.05 21.05
N LYS A 148 13.94 -13.50 20.46
CA LYS A 148 15.23 -13.30 21.15
C LYS A 148 15.16 -12.25 22.27
N LEU A 149 14.29 -11.25 22.14
CA LEU A 149 14.11 -10.18 23.14
C LEU A 149 13.25 -10.62 24.34
N LYS A 150 12.50 -11.73 24.24
CA LYS A 150 11.71 -12.30 25.36
C LYS A 150 12.53 -13.18 26.32
N PHE A 151 13.86 -13.12 26.27
CA PHE A 151 14.80 -13.80 27.18
C PHE A 151 15.68 -12.81 27.97
N VAL A 152 15.09 -11.72 28.47
CA VAL A 152 15.63 -10.90 29.57
C VAL A 152 14.49 -10.60 30.53
#